data_AF-A0A3M2LJ83-F1
#
_entry.id   AF-A0A3M2LJ83-F1
#
_cell.length_a   1.000
_cell.length_b   1.000
_cell.length_c   1.000
_cell.angle_alpha   90.00
_cell.angle_beta   90.00
_cell.angle_gamma   90.00
#
_symmetry.space_group_name_H-M   'P 1'
#
loop_
_entity.id
_entity.type
_entity.pdbx_description
1 polymer ?
#
loop_
_entity_poly.entity_id
_entity_poly.type
_entity_poly.pdbx_seq_one_letter_code
_entity_poly.pdbx_strand_id
1 'polypeptide(L)'
;MSDSDLYLDYDQLSTNRDNIRAIAQLLEGPCRSMAQVNGSDMGVHRLERRMDDFGDEWEYGIGKLAEFSDAAATVLDEVLNGFREIDEELARAFPEG
;
A
#
# COMPACT_ATOMS: atom_id res chain seq x y z
N MET A 1 27.94 -10.38 8.59
CA MET A 1 27.13 -9.53 7.71
C MET A 1 25.68 -9.85 8.01
N SER A 2 25.09 -9.31 9.09
CA SER A 2 23.79 -9.81 9.59
C SER A 2 22.90 -8.68 10.15
N ASP A 3 23.48 -7.61 10.69
CA ASP A 3 22.73 -6.47 11.20
C ASP A 3 22.21 -5.53 10.09
N SER A 4 22.90 -5.49 8.95
CA SER A 4 22.57 -4.60 7.84
C SER A 4 21.40 -5.07 6.98
N ASP A 5 21.22 -6.38 6.80
CA ASP A 5 20.11 -6.93 6.00
C ASP A 5 18.77 -6.79 6.75
N LEU A 6 18.77 -7.09 8.05
CA LEU A 6 17.59 -6.93 8.89
C LEU A 6 17.15 -5.46 9.00
N TYR A 7 18.11 -4.52 9.00
CA TYR A 7 17.82 -3.08 8.99
C TYR A 7 17.23 -2.61 7.64
N LEU A 8 17.77 -3.13 6.52
CA LEU A 8 17.23 -2.89 5.18
C LEU A 8 15.77 -3.34 5.05
N ASP A 9 15.43 -4.50 5.62
CA ASP A 9 14.06 -5.02 5.63
C ASP A 9 13.09 -4.13 6.42
N TYR A 10 13.52 -3.60 7.58
CA TYR A 10 12.70 -2.67 8.37
C TYR A 10 12.41 -1.35 7.63
N ASP A 11 13.38 -0.82 6.89
CA ASP A 11 13.19 0.40 6.08
C ASP A 11 12.22 0.15 4.91
N GLN A 12 12.30 -1.03 4.27
CA GLN A 12 11.34 -1.42 3.22
C GLN A 12 9.92 -1.58 3.77
N LEU A 13 9.76 -2.22 4.93
CA LEU A 13 8.46 -2.36 5.60
C LEU A 13 7.87 -1.00 5.99
N SER A 14 8.68 -0.09 6.51
CA SER A 14 8.25 1.27 6.85
C SER A 14 7.80 2.05 5.61
N THR A 15 8.56 1.95 4.52
CA THR A 15 8.22 2.57 3.23
C THR A 15 6.90 2.03 2.68
N ASN A 16 6.70 0.72 2.74
CA ASN A 16 5.48 0.10 2.29
C ASN A 16 4.24 0.56 3.11
N ARG A 17 4.36 0.59 4.44
CA ARG A 17 3.32 1.12 5.33
C ARG A 17 2.92 2.55 4.96
N ASP A 18 3.91 3.41 4.72
CA ASP A 18 3.65 4.82 4.44
C ASP A 18 3.01 5.01 3.06
N ASN A 19 3.37 4.18 2.08
CA ASN A 19 2.69 4.12 0.78
C ASN A 19 1.21 3.71 0.92
N ILE A 20 0.90 2.66 1.70
CA ILE A 20 -0.49 2.23 1.95
C ILE A 20 -1.32 3.37 2.57
N ARG A 21 -0.74 4.13 3.51
CA ARG A 21 -1.41 5.31 4.10
C ARG A 21 -1.67 6.40 3.07
N ALA A 22 -0.71 6.67 2.18
CA ALA A 22 -0.89 7.68 1.13
C ALA A 22 -2.02 7.31 0.16
N ILE A 23 -2.16 6.03 -0.19
CA ILE A 23 -3.25 5.55 -1.04
C ILE A 23 -4.61 5.72 -0.36
N ALA A 24 -4.71 5.39 0.93
CA ALA A 24 -5.95 5.59 1.68
C ALA A 24 -6.40 7.06 1.64
N GLN A 25 -5.45 8.01 1.73
CA GLN A 25 -5.75 9.43 1.59
C GLN A 25 -6.19 9.81 0.17
N LEU A 26 -5.54 9.22 -0.85
CA LEU A 26 -5.87 9.39 -2.27
C LEU A 26 -7.29 8.92 -2.58
N LEU A 27 -7.69 7.75 -2.06
CA LEU A 27 -9.03 7.19 -2.23
C LEU A 27 -10.11 7.98 -1.47
N GLU A 28 -9.78 8.53 -0.30
CA GLU A 28 -10.75 9.27 0.51
C GLU A 28 -11.02 10.69 -0.05
N GLY A 29 -10.07 11.26 -0.79
CA GLY A 29 -10.19 12.59 -1.41
C GLY A 29 -11.41 12.76 -2.32
N PRO A 30 -11.57 11.94 -3.37
CA PRO A 30 -12.72 11.98 -4.28
C PRO A 30 -14.05 11.76 -3.53
N CYS A 31 -14.09 10.84 -2.57
CA CYS A 31 -15.27 10.59 -1.71
C CYS A 31 -15.70 11.84 -0.96
N ARG A 32 -14.76 12.54 -0.29
CA ARG A 32 -15.04 13.79 0.42
C ARG A 32 -15.48 14.90 -0.53
N SER A 33 -14.83 14.98 -1.69
CA SER A 33 -15.16 15.95 -2.74
C SER A 33 -16.57 15.77 -3.29
N MET A 34 -17.05 14.54 -3.42
CA MET A 34 -18.44 14.25 -3.79
C MET A 34 -19.42 14.55 -2.65
N ALA A 35 -19.07 14.21 -1.40
CA ALA A 35 -19.93 14.46 -0.24
C ALA A 35 -20.20 15.97 0.02
N GLN A 36 -19.32 16.85 -0.45
CA GLN A 36 -19.47 18.31 -0.32
C GLN A 36 -20.34 18.93 -1.40
N VAL A 37 -20.75 18.18 -2.43
CA VAL A 37 -21.60 18.69 -3.50
C VAL A 37 -23.07 18.57 -3.11
N ASN A 38 -23.79 19.69 -3.14
CA ASN A 38 -25.23 19.69 -2.94
C ASN A 38 -25.95 19.45 -4.28
N GLY A 39 -26.73 18.38 -4.38
CA GLY A 39 -27.37 17.96 -5.63
C GLY A 39 -28.37 18.98 -6.20
N SER A 40 -28.90 19.88 -5.36
CA SER A 40 -29.74 21.01 -5.77
C SER A 40 -29.02 22.07 -6.60
N ASP A 41 -27.69 22.14 -6.46
CA ASP A 41 -26.87 23.22 -7.02
C ASP A 41 -26.21 22.79 -8.35
N MET A 42 -26.37 21.52 -8.74
CA MET A 42 -25.83 20.97 -9.98
C MET A 42 -26.90 20.84 -11.06
N GLY A 43 -26.61 21.42 -12.24
CA GLY A 43 -27.29 21.04 -13.48
C GLY A 43 -26.73 19.71 -14.02
N VAL A 44 -27.52 19.00 -14.84
CA VAL A 44 -27.19 17.65 -15.37
C VAL A 44 -25.77 17.56 -15.95
N HIS A 45 -25.34 18.54 -16.73
CA HIS A 45 -23.98 18.54 -17.32
C HIS A 45 -22.84 18.73 -16.31
N ARG A 46 -23.09 19.44 -15.20
CA ARG A 46 -22.08 19.58 -14.14
C ARG A 46 -21.97 18.29 -13.33
N LEU A 47 -23.09 17.61 -13.12
CA LEU A 47 -23.11 16.31 -12.45
C LEU A 47 -22.38 15.25 -13.27
N GLU A 48 -22.67 15.17 -14.57
CA GLU A 48 -22.01 14.25 -15.51
C GLU A 48 -20.48 14.42 -15.45
N ARG A 49 -19.98 15.64 -15.66
CA ARG A 49 -18.53 15.91 -15.57
C ARG A 49 -17.95 15.56 -14.20
N ARG A 50 -18.66 15.85 -13.10
CA ARG A 50 -18.17 15.56 -11.75
C ARG A 50 -18.10 14.06 -11.47
N MET A 51 -19.02 13.28 -12.04
CA MET A 51 -19.03 11.83 -11.96
C MET A 51 -17.88 11.23 -12.78
N ASP A 52 -17.60 11.79 -13.96
CA ASP A 52 -16.44 11.39 -14.77
C ASP A 52 -15.13 11.67 -14.03
N ASP A 53 -14.94 12.90 -13.53
CA ASP A 53 -13.76 13.30 -12.76
C ASP A 53 -13.55 12.39 -11.53
N PHE A 54 -14.64 12.06 -10.82
CA PHE A 54 -14.61 11.14 -9.68
C PHE A 54 -14.20 9.74 -10.12
N GLY A 55 -14.77 9.23 -11.22
CA GLY A 55 -14.46 7.90 -11.75
C GLY A 55 -12.99 7.77 -12.10
N ASP A 56 -12.43 8.76 -12.81
CA ASP A 56 -11.03 8.78 -13.22
C ASP A 56 -10.07 8.81 -12.01
N GLU A 57 -10.33 9.69 -11.03
CA GLU A 57 -9.52 9.77 -9.80
C GLU A 57 -9.63 8.48 -8.96
N TRP A 58 -10.80 7.86 -8.93
CA TRP A 58 -11.06 6.64 -8.18
C TRP A 58 -10.38 5.42 -8.83
N GLU A 59 -10.48 5.28 -10.14
CA GLU A 59 -9.80 4.23 -10.91
C GLU A 59 -8.29 4.33 -10.72
N TYR A 60 -7.73 5.53 -10.82
CA TYR A 60 -6.33 5.78 -10.53
C TYR A 60 -5.94 5.35 -9.11
N GLY A 61 -6.72 5.78 -8.10
CA GLY A 61 -6.47 5.43 -6.70
C GLY A 61 -6.49 3.91 -6.44
N ILE A 62 -7.45 3.20 -7.04
CA ILE A 62 -7.53 1.73 -6.95
C ILE A 62 -6.34 1.06 -7.64
N GLY A 63 -5.92 1.57 -8.80
CA GLY A 63 -4.72 1.08 -9.50
C GLY A 63 -3.48 1.19 -8.61
N LYS A 64 -3.27 2.35 -7.97
CA LYS A 64 -2.19 2.52 -6.99
C LYS A 64 -2.33 1.57 -5.81
N LEU A 65 -3.55 1.34 -5.28
CA LEU A 65 -3.78 0.38 -4.20
C LEU A 65 -3.31 -1.02 -4.56
N ALA A 66 -3.59 -1.48 -5.78
CA ALA A 66 -3.16 -2.79 -6.25
C ALA A 66 -1.63 -2.89 -6.34
N GLU A 67 -0.96 -1.92 -6.98
CA GLU A 67 0.51 -1.89 -7.10
C GLU A 67 1.21 -1.95 -5.74
N PHE A 68 0.75 -1.16 -4.77
CA PHE A 68 1.40 -1.11 -3.47
C PHE A 68 1.06 -2.31 -2.58
N SER A 69 -0.13 -2.90 -2.73
CA SER A 69 -0.48 -4.15 -2.04
C SER A 69 0.38 -5.31 -2.54
N ASP A 70 0.69 -5.35 -3.83
CA ASP A 70 1.59 -6.33 -4.44
C ASP A 70 3.04 -6.14 -3.96
N ALA A 71 3.51 -4.89 -3.92
CA ALA A 71 4.80 -4.56 -3.32
C ALA A 71 4.87 -4.92 -1.83
N ALA A 72 3.76 -4.75 -1.09
CA ALA A 72 3.68 -5.11 0.33
C ALA A 72 3.82 -6.62 0.54
N ALA A 73 3.10 -7.40 -0.26
CA ALA A 73 3.19 -8.85 -0.25
C ALA A 73 4.63 -9.31 -0.56
N THR A 74 5.26 -8.71 -1.56
CA THR A 74 6.66 -9.02 -1.93
C THR A 74 7.62 -8.78 -0.78
N VAL A 75 7.58 -7.61 -0.13
CA VAL A 75 8.46 -7.32 1.02
C VAL A 75 8.20 -8.26 2.19
N LEU A 76 6.93 -8.60 2.45
CA LEU A 76 6.59 -9.57 3.50
C LEU A 76 7.13 -10.97 3.19
N ASP A 77 7.14 -11.39 1.92
CA ASP A 77 7.75 -12.64 1.48
C ASP A 77 9.28 -12.62 1.65
N GLU A 78 9.94 -11.49 1.36
CA GLU A 78 11.38 -11.30 1.61
C GLU A 78 11.72 -11.44 3.09
N VAL A 79 10.98 -10.75 3.96
CA VAL A 79 11.13 -10.84 5.42
C VAL A 79 10.94 -12.28 5.90
N LEU A 80 9.92 -12.98 5.40
CA LEU A 80 9.66 -14.39 5.74
C LEU A 80 10.85 -15.29 5.35
N ASN A 81 11.43 -15.05 4.18
CA ASN A 81 12.59 -15.81 3.70
C ASN A 81 13.83 -15.51 4.55
N GLY A 82 14.08 -14.25 4.91
CA GLY A 82 15.17 -13.88 5.82
C GLY A 82 15.06 -14.57 7.18
N PHE A 83 13.86 -14.63 7.77
CA PHE A 83 13.63 -15.39 9.01
C PHE A 83 13.91 -16.89 8.85
N ARG A 84 13.49 -17.50 7.73
CA ARG A 84 13.77 -18.92 7.44
C ARG A 84 15.26 -19.19 7.33
N GLU A 85 16.00 -18.33 6.65
CA GLU A 85 17.46 -18.47 6.52
C GLU A 85 18.15 -18.38 7.89
N ILE A 86 17.75 -17.40 8.72
CA ILE A 86 18.26 -17.27 10.10
C ILE A 86 17.96 -18.52 10.93
N ASP A 87 16.73 -19.06 10.85
CA ASP A 87 16.35 -20.29 11.55
C ASP A 87 17.17 -21.50 11.06
N GLU A 88 17.41 -21.63 9.75
CA GLU A 88 18.27 -22.68 9.20
C GLU A 88 19.73 -22.55 9.63
N GLU A 89 20.25 -21.33 9.69
CA GLU A 89 21.61 -21.06 10.17
C GLU A 89 21.74 -21.38 11.66
N LEU A 90 20.75 -21.01 12.47
CA LEU A 90 20.68 -21.37 13.88
C LEU A 90 20.64 -22.89 14.08
N ALA A 91 19.81 -23.59 13.33
CA ALA A 91 19.72 -25.06 13.39
C ALA A 91 21.04 -25.74 12.98
N ARG A 92 21.77 -25.17 12.01
CA ARG A 92 23.10 -25.65 11.61
C ARG A 92 24.19 -25.34 12.64
N ALA A 93 24.11 -24.20 13.32
CA ALA A 93 25.08 -23.77 14.33
C ALA A 93 24.92 -24.51 15.66
N PHE A 94 23.70 -24.95 15.98
CA PHE A 94 23.36 -25.73 17.15
C PHE A 94 22.61 -27.01 16.75
N PRO A 95 23.29 -27.98 16.12
CA PRO A 95 22.69 -29.30 15.94
C PRO A 95 22.49 -29.87 17.33
N GLU A 96 21.23 -30.08 17.71
CA GLU A 96 20.88 -30.74 18.98
C GLU A 96 21.75 -32.00 19.15
N GLY A 97 22.45 -32.08 20.28
CA GLY A 97 23.17 -33.28 20.69
C GLY A 97 22.24 -34.33 21.26
#